data_AF-A0A7V4JFW2-F1
#
_entry.id   AF-A0A7V4JFW2-F1
#
_cell.length_a   1.000
_cell.length_b   1.000
_cell.length_c   1.000
_cell.angle_alpha   90.00
_cell.angle_beta   90.00
_cell.angle_gamma   90.00
#
_symmetry.space_group_name_H-M   'P 1'
#
loop_
_entity.id
_entity.type
_entity.pdbx_description
1 polymer ?
#
loop_
_entity_poly.entity_id
_entity_poly.type
_entity_poly.pdbx_seq_one_letter_code
_entity_poly.pdbx_strand_id
1 'polypeptide(L)'
;MRNEKSSWAFISRRSGRWHAVTAAVVVVGVFAVTGPLFLSDYSSLIFFEIFQLLALSQAWNLLAGYGGLVSLAPAASVGLGGYAAAIIGIHLGLPIPLLVIAGGLLAAIFAGLVSVPMFRFRGLYFTVATLVHDIGYLRGICPGDGPDRFVVDAAGATVEAPRGASDAFLAPWHIERGKLVVRHRLRHLRDLDAERIARAIELTRFPVPQDGDHDDVAGEAGLVRAADLIGQLGDPLYPRKLNALFHEFVETGVARQLGYDSPADLADHYPGFFWGAVEPYLQPALRHLGRTLEGKAWVAQLYANVFVEEHRRDRPGPQRA
;
A
#
# COMPACT_ATOMS: atom_id res chain seq x y z
N MET A 1 -51.00 -13.89 -10.26
CA MET A 1 -50.17 -14.09 -11.47
C MET A 1 -49.25 -12.88 -11.64
N ARG A 2 -48.00 -13.00 -11.20
CA ARG A 2 -47.04 -11.88 -11.12
C ARG A 2 -46.08 -11.97 -12.32
N ASN A 3 -46.30 -11.04 -13.26
CA ASN A 3 -45.56 -10.63 -14.45
C ASN A 3 -44.18 -11.29 -14.73
N GLU A 4 -44.15 -12.31 -15.61
CA GLU A 4 -42.94 -12.94 -16.16
C GLU A 4 -42.17 -12.08 -17.20
N LYS A 5 -42.74 -10.94 -17.64
CA LYS A 5 -42.14 -10.14 -18.73
C LYS A 5 -40.94 -9.27 -18.30
N SER A 6 -40.71 -9.05 -17.01
CA SER A 6 -39.56 -8.24 -16.54
C SER A 6 -38.23 -9.02 -16.49
N SER A 7 -38.29 -10.34 -16.33
CA SER A 7 -37.09 -11.20 -16.24
C SER A 7 -36.33 -11.30 -17.57
N TRP A 8 -37.04 -11.29 -18.69
CA TRP A 8 -36.45 -11.38 -20.04
C TRP A 8 -35.72 -10.11 -20.48
N ALA A 9 -36.17 -8.92 -20.04
CA ALA A 9 -35.53 -7.64 -20.34
C ALA A 9 -34.21 -7.41 -19.57
N PHE A 10 -34.06 -8.05 -18.41
CA PHE A 10 -32.82 -8.02 -17.62
C PHE A 10 -31.72 -8.91 -18.24
N ILE A 11 -32.11 -10.07 -18.79
CA ILE A 11 -31.21 -11.03 -19.44
C ILE A 11 -30.69 -10.47 -20.78
N SER A 12 -31.54 -9.83 -21.58
CA SER A 12 -31.13 -9.26 -22.88
C SER A 12 -30.21 -8.03 -22.77
N ARG A 13 -30.32 -7.25 -21.69
CA ARG A 13 -29.39 -6.12 -21.42
C ARG A 13 -28.00 -6.60 -20.95
N ARG A 14 -27.90 -7.75 -20.29
CA ARG A 14 -26.60 -8.36 -19.93
C ARG A 14 -25.90 -8.92 -21.16
N SER A 15 -26.61 -9.59 -22.08
CA SER A 15 -25.99 -10.15 -23.28
C SER A 15 -25.38 -9.05 -24.16
N GLY A 16 -26.08 -7.94 -24.41
CA GLY A 16 -25.55 -6.83 -25.23
C GLY A 16 -24.25 -6.21 -24.69
N ARG A 17 -24.08 -6.14 -23.37
CA ARG A 17 -22.84 -5.65 -22.72
C ARG A 17 -21.66 -6.58 -22.94
N TRP A 18 -21.87 -7.90 -22.89
CA TRP A 18 -20.81 -8.87 -23.16
C TRP A 18 -20.37 -8.81 -24.62
N HIS A 19 -21.29 -8.71 -25.58
CA HIS A 19 -20.93 -8.56 -27.00
C HIS A 19 -20.15 -7.27 -27.26
N ALA A 20 -20.51 -6.16 -26.62
CA ALA A 20 -19.78 -4.90 -26.73
C ALA A 20 -18.36 -4.98 -26.13
N VAL A 21 -18.21 -5.65 -24.97
CA VAL A 21 -16.90 -5.89 -24.35
C VAL A 21 -16.04 -6.81 -25.21
N THR A 22 -16.60 -7.91 -25.71
CA THR A 22 -15.88 -8.83 -26.60
C THR A 22 -15.45 -8.13 -27.89
N ALA A 23 -16.33 -7.33 -28.50
CA ALA A 23 -16.00 -6.53 -29.68
C ALA A 23 -14.87 -5.54 -29.38
N ALA A 24 -14.93 -4.83 -28.25
CA ALA A 24 -13.86 -3.90 -27.85
C ALA A 24 -12.52 -4.61 -27.64
N VAL A 25 -12.51 -5.77 -26.96
CA VAL A 25 -11.28 -6.57 -26.76
C VAL A 25 -10.71 -7.06 -28.10
N VAL A 26 -11.57 -7.52 -29.02
CA VAL A 26 -11.13 -7.95 -30.35
C VAL A 26 -10.56 -6.78 -31.14
N VAL A 27 -11.21 -5.62 -31.14
CA VAL A 27 -10.71 -4.42 -31.83
C VAL A 27 -9.36 -3.98 -31.28
N VAL A 28 -9.21 -3.94 -29.96
CA VAL A 28 -7.93 -3.61 -29.30
C VAL A 28 -6.85 -4.64 -29.63
N GLY A 29 -7.19 -5.93 -29.60
CA GLY A 29 -6.26 -7.01 -29.94
C GLY A 29 -5.81 -6.98 -31.41
N VAL A 30 -6.73 -6.73 -32.33
CA VAL A 30 -6.41 -6.57 -33.76
C VAL A 30 -5.49 -5.36 -33.96
N PHE A 31 -5.83 -4.21 -33.35
CA PHE A 31 -5.00 -3.01 -33.44
C PHE A 31 -3.61 -3.21 -32.84
N ALA A 32 -3.47 -3.93 -31.72
CA ALA A 32 -2.17 -4.22 -31.13
C ALA A 32 -1.26 -5.06 -32.06
N VAL A 33 -1.85 -5.93 -32.90
CA VAL A 33 -1.11 -6.79 -33.84
C VAL A 33 -0.83 -6.07 -35.17
N THR A 34 -1.81 -5.36 -35.72
CA THR A 34 -1.71 -4.78 -37.06
C THR A 34 -1.32 -3.31 -37.06
N GLY A 35 -1.54 -2.59 -35.96
CA GLY A 35 -1.22 -1.17 -35.79
C GLY A 35 0.23 -0.81 -36.12
N PRO A 36 1.24 -1.60 -35.69
CA PRO A 36 2.64 -1.34 -36.03
C PRO A 36 2.95 -1.30 -37.54
N LEU A 37 2.09 -1.85 -38.40
CA LEU A 37 2.26 -1.82 -39.85
C LEU A 37 1.86 -0.47 -40.48
N PHE A 38 1.11 0.36 -39.76
CA PHE A 38 0.54 1.62 -40.27
C PHE A 38 0.97 2.86 -39.48
N LEU A 39 1.62 2.65 -38.34
CA LEU A 39 2.03 3.70 -37.41
C LEU A 39 3.51 4.05 -37.62
N SER A 40 3.87 5.31 -37.35
CA SER A 40 5.27 5.71 -37.27
C SER A 40 5.97 5.04 -36.09
N ASP A 41 7.29 4.89 -36.15
CA ASP A 41 8.09 4.25 -35.08
C ASP A 41 7.82 4.87 -33.70
N TYR A 42 7.72 6.20 -33.64
CA TYR A 42 7.40 6.92 -32.41
C TYR A 42 6.00 6.57 -31.87
N SER A 43 5.00 6.52 -32.75
CA SER A 43 3.63 6.16 -32.35
C SER A 43 3.57 4.71 -31.90
N SER A 44 4.24 3.81 -32.62
CA SER A 44 4.37 2.38 -32.28
C SER A 44 5.01 2.20 -30.89
N LEU A 45 6.04 3.00 -30.56
CA LEU A 45 6.67 2.97 -29.24
C LEU A 45 5.72 3.43 -28.13
N ILE A 46 4.99 4.54 -28.33
CA ILE A 46 3.99 5.00 -27.36
C ILE A 46 2.90 3.95 -27.14
N PHE A 47 2.34 3.39 -28.21
CA PHE A 47 1.29 2.38 -28.08
C PHE A 47 1.82 1.10 -27.42
N PHE A 48 3.06 0.71 -27.70
CA PHE A 48 3.72 -0.40 -27.01
C PHE A 48 3.81 -0.15 -25.50
N GLU A 49 4.25 1.04 -25.06
CA GLU A 49 4.29 1.41 -23.63
C GLU A 49 2.89 1.40 -22.99
N ILE A 50 1.88 1.95 -23.68
CA ILE A 50 0.50 1.96 -23.20
C ILE A 50 -0.02 0.52 -23.02
N PHE A 51 0.19 -0.36 -24.01
CA PHE A 51 -0.25 -1.75 -23.91
C PHE A 51 0.50 -2.53 -22.85
N GLN A 52 1.80 -2.25 -22.66
CA GLN A 52 2.59 -2.84 -21.59
C GLN A 52 2.06 -2.43 -20.21
N LEU A 53 1.80 -1.13 -19.99
CA LEU A 53 1.23 -0.64 -18.74
C LEU A 53 -0.18 -1.17 -18.50
N LEU A 54 -1.00 -1.27 -19.55
CA LEU A 54 -2.33 -1.87 -19.46
C LEU A 54 -2.25 -3.36 -19.06
N ALA A 55 -1.37 -4.13 -19.70
CA ALA A 55 -1.16 -5.54 -19.37
C ALA A 55 -0.67 -5.72 -17.93
N LEU A 56 0.26 -4.89 -17.47
CA LEU A 56 0.73 -4.87 -16.08
C LEU A 56 -0.40 -4.51 -15.11
N SER A 57 -1.21 -3.51 -15.45
CA SER A 57 -2.38 -3.11 -14.65
C SER A 57 -3.40 -4.24 -14.52
N GLN A 58 -3.69 -4.95 -15.62
CA GLN A 58 -4.59 -6.11 -15.58
C GLN A 58 -4.00 -7.28 -14.81
N ALA A 59 -2.70 -7.56 -14.98
CA ALA A 59 -2.00 -8.58 -14.21
C ALA A 59 -2.06 -8.27 -12.71
N TRP A 60 -1.83 -7.01 -12.32
CA TRP A 60 -1.96 -6.55 -10.94
C TRP A 60 -3.40 -6.66 -10.42
N ASN A 61 -4.39 -6.31 -11.24
CA ASN A 61 -5.80 -6.43 -10.88
C ASN A 61 -6.21 -7.90 -10.67
N LEU A 62 -5.69 -8.82 -11.48
CA LEU A 62 -5.90 -10.26 -11.30
C LEU A 62 -5.23 -10.78 -10.03
N LEU A 63 -3.98 -10.39 -9.76
CA LEU A 63 -3.22 -10.81 -8.59
C LEU A 63 -3.76 -10.21 -7.29
N ALA A 64 -3.74 -8.88 -7.18
CA ALA A 64 -4.11 -8.17 -5.96
C ALA A 64 -5.62 -7.96 -5.83
N GLY A 65 -6.31 -7.66 -6.92
CA GLY A 65 -7.75 -7.38 -6.92
C GLY A 65 -8.60 -8.65 -6.75
N TYR A 66 -8.42 -9.64 -7.64
CA TYR A 66 -9.19 -10.89 -7.60
C TYR A 66 -8.54 -11.98 -6.75
N GLY A 67 -7.21 -12.11 -6.83
CA GLY A 67 -6.45 -13.13 -6.10
C GLY A 67 -6.10 -12.75 -4.66
N GLY A 68 -6.25 -11.48 -4.27
CA GLY A 68 -5.88 -11.00 -2.93
C GLY A 68 -4.37 -11.04 -2.62
N LEU A 69 -3.53 -11.29 -3.62
CA LEU A 69 -2.08 -11.42 -3.47
C LEU A 69 -1.39 -10.14 -3.95
N VAL A 70 -0.90 -9.34 -3.01
CA VAL A 70 -0.02 -8.21 -3.31
C VAL A 70 1.38 -8.76 -3.58
N SER A 71 1.82 -8.71 -4.84
CA SER A 71 3.12 -9.25 -5.26
C SER A 71 3.90 -8.21 -6.05
N LEU A 72 5.11 -7.88 -5.60
CA LEU A 72 6.04 -6.98 -6.31
C LEU A 72 6.91 -7.72 -7.34
N ALA A 73 6.72 -9.04 -7.52
CA ALA A 73 7.43 -9.86 -8.49
C ALA A 73 7.08 -9.68 -9.99
N PRO A 74 6.01 -8.97 -10.42
CA PRO A 74 5.72 -8.80 -11.84
C PRO A 74 6.88 -8.18 -12.64
N ALA A 75 7.61 -7.22 -12.07
CA ALA A 75 8.75 -6.59 -12.75
C ALA A 75 9.86 -7.59 -13.12
N ALA A 76 10.20 -8.50 -12.20
CA ALA A 76 11.20 -9.53 -12.44
C ALA A 76 10.77 -10.53 -13.53
N SER A 77 9.48 -10.91 -13.52
CA SER A 77 8.92 -11.86 -14.50
C SER A 77 8.86 -11.24 -15.91
N VAL A 78 8.49 -9.96 -16.00
CA VAL A 78 8.44 -9.20 -17.25
C VAL A 78 9.85 -9.00 -17.82
N GLY A 79 10.80 -8.61 -16.97
CA GLY A 79 12.20 -8.47 -17.37
C GLY A 79 12.80 -9.77 -17.90
N LEU A 80 12.58 -10.89 -17.20
CA LEU A 80 13.04 -12.21 -17.63
C LEU A 80 12.43 -12.63 -18.97
N GLY A 81 11.10 -12.50 -19.12
CA GLY A 81 10.40 -12.87 -20.35
C GLY A 81 10.84 -12.03 -21.55
N GLY A 82 10.98 -10.71 -21.37
CA GLY A 82 11.44 -9.80 -22.42
C GLY A 82 12.88 -10.05 -22.84
N TYR A 83 13.79 -10.25 -21.86
CA TYR A 83 15.18 -10.56 -22.14
C TYR A 83 15.35 -11.91 -22.84
N ALA A 84 14.62 -12.94 -22.39
CA ALA A 84 14.61 -14.25 -23.03
C ALA A 84 14.10 -14.17 -24.47
N ALA A 85 12.99 -13.45 -24.71
CA ALA A 85 12.46 -13.24 -26.05
C ALA A 85 13.47 -12.51 -26.96
N ALA A 86 14.20 -11.52 -26.45
CA ALA A 86 15.23 -10.80 -27.20
C ALA A 86 16.41 -11.71 -27.59
N ILE A 87 16.96 -12.49 -26.65
CA ILE A 87 18.07 -13.43 -26.92
C ILE A 87 17.64 -14.50 -27.94
N ILE A 88 16.45 -15.09 -27.75
CA ILE A 88 15.92 -16.08 -28.67
C ILE A 88 15.73 -15.47 -30.06
N GLY A 89 15.25 -14.24 -30.14
CA GLY A 89 15.11 -13.49 -31.40
C GLY A 89 16.45 -13.27 -32.10
N ILE A 90 17.48 -12.86 -31.37
CA ILE A 90 18.83 -12.60 -31.91
C ILE A 90 19.46 -13.89 -32.45
N HIS A 91 19.31 -15.02 -31.75
CA HIS A 91 20.00 -16.26 -32.12
C HIS A 91 19.20 -17.18 -33.06
N LEU A 92 17.88 -17.23 -32.95
CA LEU A 92 17.03 -18.15 -33.71
C LEU A 92 16.20 -17.46 -34.81
N GLY A 93 16.16 -16.12 -34.85
CA GLY A 93 15.46 -15.37 -35.90
C GLY A 93 13.96 -15.66 -35.98
N LEU A 94 13.34 -16.12 -34.88
CA LEU A 94 11.94 -16.50 -34.87
C LEU A 94 11.02 -15.28 -35.05
N PRO A 95 9.85 -15.45 -35.68
CA PRO A 95 8.86 -14.38 -35.80
C PRO A 95 8.32 -13.98 -34.42
N ILE A 96 7.95 -12.69 -34.29
CA ILE A 96 7.51 -12.06 -33.03
C ILE A 96 6.47 -12.87 -32.23
N PRO A 97 5.42 -13.47 -32.84
CA PRO A 97 4.45 -14.25 -32.07
C PRO A 97 5.08 -15.44 -31.31
N LEU A 98 6.07 -16.11 -31.91
CA LEU A 98 6.77 -17.23 -31.26
C LEU A 98 7.69 -16.74 -30.15
N LEU A 99 8.31 -15.56 -30.31
CA LEU A 99 9.13 -14.94 -29.27
C LEU A 99 8.29 -14.54 -28.05
N VAL A 100 7.09 -14.00 -28.27
CA VAL A 100 6.13 -13.67 -27.19
C VAL A 100 5.73 -14.93 -26.42
N ILE A 101 5.41 -16.03 -27.12
CA ILE A 101 5.06 -17.30 -26.48
C ILE A 101 6.25 -17.86 -25.71
N ALA A 102 7.44 -17.89 -26.31
CA ALA A 102 8.64 -18.43 -25.67
C ALA A 102 9.03 -17.64 -24.42
N GLY A 103 9.06 -16.30 -24.50
CA GLY A 103 9.33 -15.43 -23.35
C GLY A 103 8.28 -15.57 -22.25
N GLY A 104 6.99 -15.63 -22.63
CA GLY A 104 5.89 -15.84 -21.69
C GLY A 104 5.96 -17.18 -20.97
N LEU A 105 6.27 -18.27 -21.67
CA LEU A 105 6.43 -19.60 -21.07
C LEU A 105 7.61 -19.65 -20.09
N LEU A 106 8.75 -19.07 -20.46
CA LEU A 106 9.92 -19.00 -19.59
C LEU A 106 9.64 -18.18 -18.32
N ALA A 107 8.96 -17.04 -18.48
CA ALA A 107 8.50 -16.24 -17.35
C ALA A 107 7.51 -17.01 -16.45
N ALA A 108 6.57 -17.75 -17.03
CA ALA A 108 5.60 -18.56 -16.28
C ALA A 108 6.26 -19.70 -15.51
N ILE A 109 7.24 -20.39 -16.11
CA ILE A 109 8.02 -21.44 -15.44
C ILE A 109 8.79 -20.86 -14.27
N PHE A 110 9.50 -19.75 -14.48
CA PHE A 110 10.24 -19.06 -13.43
C PHE A 110 9.32 -18.62 -12.28
N ALA A 111 8.21 -17.97 -12.60
CA ALA A 111 7.22 -17.54 -11.61
C ALA A 111 6.66 -18.74 -10.82
N GLY A 112 6.36 -19.86 -11.50
CA GLY A 112 5.93 -21.09 -10.85
C GLY A 112 6.96 -21.63 -9.86
N LEU A 113 8.24 -21.70 -10.25
CA LEU A 113 9.32 -22.17 -9.39
C LEU A 113 9.54 -21.27 -8.18
N VAL A 114 9.51 -19.95 -8.37
CA VAL A 114 9.70 -18.96 -7.29
C VAL A 114 8.46 -18.86 -6.39
N SER A 115 7.26 -19.15 -6.90
CA SER A 115 6.03 -19.07 -6.10
C SER A 115 6.03 -20.03 -4.92
N VAL A 116 6.60 -21.23 -5.08
CA VAL A 116 6.60 -22.28 -4.04
C VAL A 116 7.33 -21.86 -2.75
N PRO A 117 8.54 -21.28 -2.79
CA PRO A 117 9.14 -20.69 -1.60
C PRO A 117 8.44 -19.39 -1.20
N MET A 118 7.98 -18.55 -2.12
CA MET A 118 7.27 -17.29 -1.82
C MET A 118 6.02 -17.50 -0.95
N PHE A 119 5.21 -18.52 -1.24
CA PHE A 119 4.05 -18.87 -0.42
C PHE A 119 4.40 -19.43 0.97
N ARG A 120 5.66 -19.83 1.19
CA ARG A 120 6.17 -20.21 2.52
C ARG A 120 6.73 -19.03 3.31
N PHE A 121 6.81 -17.83 2.73
CA PHE A 121 7.28 -16.67 3.46
C PHE A 121 6.23 -16.19 4.46
N ARG A 122 6.66 -16.16 5.73
CA ARG A 122 5.91 -15.59 6.84
C ARG A 122 5.68 -14.08 6.71
N GLY A 123 6.25 -13.43 5.70
CA GLY A 123 6.17 -11.98 5.46
C GLY A 123 4.84 -11.49 4.88
N LEU A 124 3.95 -12.36 4.39
CA LEU A 124 2.65 -11.92 3.84
C LEU A 124 1.84 -11.13 4.87
N TYR A 125 1.75 -11.64 6.10
CA TYR A 125 1.05 -10.98 7.19
C TYR A 125 1.67 -9.63 7.53
N PHE A 126 3.00 -9.57 7.63
CA PHE A 126 3.75 -8.32 7.80
C PHE A 126 3.43 -7.32 6.68
N THR A 127 3.53 -7.72 5.41
CA THR A 127 3.27 -6.83 4.26
C THR A 127 1.83 -6.32 4.24
N VAL A 128 0.85 -7.21 4.47
CA VAL A 128 -0.56 -6.80 4.51
C VAL A 128 -0.80 -5.85 5.69
N ALA A 129 -0.28 -6.17 6.88
CA ALA A 129 -0.41 -5.31 8.05
C ALA A 129 0.21 -3.93 7.82
N THR A 130 1.44 -3.85 7.28
CA THR A 130 2.07 -2.56 6.94
C THR A 130 1.25 -1.75 5.94
N LEU A 131 0.56 -2.40 5.02
CA LEU A 131 -0.28 -1.73 4.02
C LEU A 131 -1.57 -1.16 4.61
N VAL A 132 -2.15 -1.83 5.61
CA VAL A 132 -3.51 -1.54 6.08
C VAL A 132 -3.59 -1.02 7.53
N HIS A 133 -2.46 -0.86 8.23
CA HIS A 133 -2.47 -0.41 9.63
C HIS A 133 -3.18 0.95 9.83
N ASP A 134 -2.96 1.90 8.93
CA ASP A 134 -3.60 3.23 8.94
C ASP A 134 -4.91 3.31 8.15
N ILE A 135 -5.45 2.19 7.65
CA ILE A 135 -6.65 2.22 6.80
C ILE A 135 -7.89 2.79 7.52
N GLY A 136 -7.87 2.83 8.85
CA GLY A 136 -8.96 3.35 9.68
C GLY A 136 -9.18 4.85 9.60
N TYR A 137 -8.23 5.63 9.08
CA TYR A 137 -8.43 7.06 8.82
C TYR A 137 -9.45 7.32 7.70
N LEU A 138 -9.64 6.38 6.78
CA LEU A 138 -10.49 6.59 5.62
C LEU A 138 -11.97 6.62 6.01
N ARG A 139 -12.70 7.57 5.45
CA ARG A 139 -14.17 7.65 5.53
C ARG A 139 -14.84 6.68 4.55
N GLY A 140 -15.98 6.09 4.94
CA GLY A 140 -16.80 5.26 4.06
C GLY A 140 -16.28 3.84 3.85
N ILE A 141 -15.24 3.44 4.59
CA ILE A 141 -14.64 2.10 4.49
C ILE A 141 -15.24 1.11 5.48
N CYS A 142 -15.65 1.58 6.66
CA CYS A 142 -16.19 0.72 7.70
C CYS A 142 -17.64 0.35 7.37
N PRO A 143 -18.05 -0.92 7.59
CA PRO A 143 -19.45 -1.29 7.49
C PRO A 143 -20.29 -0.47 8.48
N GLY A 144 -21.27 0.27 7.97
CA GLY A 144 -22.12 1.15 8.78
C GLY A 144 -21.72 2.63 8.75
N ASP A 145 -20.60 2.99 8.09
CA ASP A 145 -20.32 4.39 7.75
C ASP A 145 -21.46 4.96 6.87
N GLY A 146 -21.92 6.16 7.22
CA GLY A 146 -22.87 6.97 6.47
C GLY A 146 -22.19 8.18 5.80
N PRO A 147 -22.97 9.13 5.27
CA PRO A 147 -22.42 10.31 4.59
C PRO A 147 -21.61 11.22 5.52
N ASP A 148 -22.13 11.50 6.72
CA ASP A 148 -21.51 12.42 7.69
C ASP A 148 -21.22 11.75 9.05
N ARG A 149 -21.54 10.45 9.18
CA ARG A 149 -21.46 9.70 10.43
C ARG A 149 -20.65 8.41 10.24
N PHE A 150 -19.66 8.18 11.08
CA PHE A 150 -18.66 7.14 10.90
C PHE A 150 -18.56 6.22 12.11
N VAL A 151 -18.46 4.91 11.90
CA VAL A 151 -18.38 3.89 12.96
C VAL A 151 -17.00 3.91 13.63
N VAL A 152 -16.92 3.97 14.95
CA VAL A 152 -15.64 4.13 15.65
C VAL A 152 -15.19 2.91 16.44
N ASP A 153 -16.09 1.97 16.71
CA ASP A 153 -15.77 0.76 17.48
C ASP A 153 -16.62 -0.46 17.07
N ALA A 154 -16.30 -1.61 17.65
CA ALA A 154 -17.02 -2.86 17.42
C ALA A 154 -18.42 -2.89 18.07
N ALA A 155 -18.71 -2.00 19.02
CA ALA A 155 -20.03 -1.86 19.62
C ALA A 155 -21.01 -1.13 18.68
N GLY A 156 -20.51 -0.55 17.59
CA GLY A 156 -21.31 0.20 16.62
C GLY A 156 -21.51 1.67 17.04
N ALA A 157 -20.69 2.18 17.95
CA ALA A 157 -20.67 3.60 18.25
C ALA A 157 -20.26 4.38 17.00
N THR A 158 -20.77 5.60 16.87
CA THR A 158 -20.52 6.45 15.71
C THR A 158 -20.20 7.87 16.11
N VAL A 159 -19.39 8.54 15.30
CA VAL A 159 -19.07 9.97 15.43
C VAL A 159 -19.47 10.72 14.17
N GLU A 160 -19.91 11.97 14.31
CA GLU A 160 -20.20 12.85 13.18
C GLU A 160 -19.00 13.76 12.88
N ALA A 161 -18.63 13.89 11.62
CA ALA A 161 -17.51 14.75 11.24
C ALA A 161 -17.94 16.23 11.21
N PRO A 162 -17.20 17.14 11.86
CA PRO A 162 -17.42 18.57 11.72
C PRO A 162 -17.28 19.02 10.27
N ARG A 163 -18.04 20.05 9.88
CA ARG A 163 -17.90 20.64 8.54
C ARG A 163 -16.48 21.18 8.36
N GLY A 164 -15.79 20.69 7.33
CA GLY A 164 -14.41 21.10 7.01
C GLY A 164 -13.33 20.24 7.68
N ALA A 165 -13.70 19.24 8.48
CA ALA A 165 -12.77 18.27 9.04
C ALA A 165 -12.08 17.45 7.93
N SER A 166 -10.80 17.17 8.16
CA SER A 166 -10.03 16.23 7.37
C SER A 166 -10.26 14.79 7.88
N ASP A 167 -9.62 13.81 7.24
CA ASP A 167 -9.66 12.42 7.72
C ASP A 167 -8.90 12.27 9.06
N ALA A 168 -8.04 13.24 9.43
CA ALA A 168 -7.30 13.25 10.68
C ALA A 168 -8.22 13.34 11.92
N PHE A 169 -9.44 13.85 11.77
CA PHE A 169 -10.47 13.79 12.82
C PHE A 169 -10.71 12.35 13.34
N LEU A 170 -10.48 11.33 12.51
CA LEU A 170 -10.64 9.92 12.89
C LEU A 170 -9.42 9.34 13.62
N ALA A 171 -8.35 10.11 13.83
CA ALA A 171 -7.14 9.66 14.53
C ALA A 171 -7.40 8.98 15.89
N PRO A 172 -8.34 9.43 16.75
CA PRO A 172 -8.56 8.74 18.02
C PRO A 172 -9.09 7.30 17.87
N TRP A 173 -9.67 6.97 16.72
CA TRP A 173 -10.36 5.70 16.47
C TRP A 173 -9.77 4.89 15.32
N HIS A 174 -8.72 5.38 14.65
CA HIS A 174 -8.19 4.75 13.43
C HIS A 174 -7.75 3.29 13.66
N ILE A 175 -7.15 2.95 14.82
CA ILE A 175 -6.75 1.57 15.14
C ILE A 175 -7.97 0.64 15.23
N GLU A 176 -9.01 1.06 15.97
CA GLU A 176 -10.25 0.26 16.09
C GLU A 176 -10.94 0.11 14.73
N ARG A 177 -11.05 1.22 13.99
CA ARG A 177 -11.60 1.22 12.63
C ARG A 177 -10.81 0.30 11.70
N GLY A 178 -9.48 0.35 11.73
CA GLY A 178 -8.61 -0.50 10.93
C GLY A 178 -8.84 -1.98 11.20
N LYS A 179 -8.93 -2.38 12.48
CA LYS A 179 -9.28 -3.75 12.88
C LYS A 179 -10.66 -4.17 12.37
N LEU A 180 -11.67 -3.31 12.42
CA LEU A 180 -13.01 -3.60 11.89
C LEU A 180 -12.99 -3.85 10.38
N VAL A 181 -12.30 -2.99 9.64
CA VAL A 181 -12.17 -3.11 8.17
C VAL A 181 -11.50 -4.43 7.82
N VAL A 182 -10.37 -4.74 8.46
CA VAL A 182 -9.61 -5.96 8.20
C VAL A 182 -10.45 -7.20 8.50
N ARG A 183 -11.08 -7.27 9.68
CA ARG A 183 -11.98 -8.38 10.02
C ARG A 183 -13.14 -8.51 9.04
N HIS A 184 -13.72 -7.40 8.60
CA HIS A 184 -14.84 -7.43 7.64
C HIS A 184 -14.42 -7.84 6.23
N ARG A 185 -13.32 -7.29 5.71
CA ARG A 185 -12.86 -7.48 4.33
C ARG A 185 -12.21 -8.84 4.14
N LEU A 186 -11.45 -9.31 5.12
CA LEU A 186 -10.69 -10.56 5.03
C LEU A 186 -11.48 -11.79 5.48
N ARG A 187 -12.70 -11.65 6.04
CA ARG A 187 -13.53 -12.78 6.50
C ARG A 187 -13.76 -13.88 5.47
N HIS A 188 -13.68 -13.56 4.18
CA HIS A 188 -13.91 -14.49 3.07
C HIS A 188 -12.63 -15.17 2.56
N LEU A 189 -11.45 -14.69 2.99
CA LEU A 189 -10.15 -15.21 2.58
C LEU A 189 -9.69 -16.25 3.60
N ARG A 190 -9.88 -17.54 3.27
CA ARG A 190 -9.59 -18.65 4.19
C ARG A 190 -8.10 -18.82 4.50
N ASP A 191 -7.23 -18.34 3.62
CA ASP A 191 -5.79 -18.49 3.72
C ASP A 191 -5.12 -17.34 4.51
N LEU A 192 -5.89 -16.33 4.92
CA LEU A 192 -5.37 -15.14 5.62
C LEU A 192 -6.11 -14.93 6.95
N ASP A 193 -5.37 -15.10 8.04
CA ASP A 193 -5.87 -14.84 9.39
C ASP A 193 -6.02 -13.34 9.66
N ALA A 194 -7.27 -12.88 9.67
CA ALA A 194 -7.62 -11.49 9.93
C ALA A 194 -7.26 -11.04 11.36
N GLU A 195 -7.29 -11.95 12.34
CA GLU A 195 -7.01 -11.59 13.73
C GLU A 195 -5.52 -11.36 13.96
N ARG A 196 -4.68 -12.15 13.28
CA ARG A 196 -3.24 -11.92 13.27
C ARG A 196 -2.87 -10.55 12.70
N ILE A 197 -3.54 -10.11 11.63
CA ILE A 197 -3.36 -8.76 11.06
C ILE A 197 -3.90 -7.72 12.02
N ALA A 198 -5.10 -7.91 12.57
CA ALA A 198 -5.69 -6.98 13.54
C ALA A 198 -4.79 -6.77 14.78
N ARG A 199 -4.10 -7.81 15.25
CA ARG A 199 -3.08 -7.71 16.30
C ARG A 199 -1.87 -6.87 15.88
N ALA A 200 -1.41 -7.01 14.63
CA ALA A 200 -0.32 -6.19 14.12
C ALA A 200 -0.70 -4.71 14.03
N ILE A 201 -1.95 -4.40 13.68
CA ILE A 201 -2.49 -3.03 13.71
C ILE A 201 -2.59 -2.51 15.14
N GLU A 202 -3.05 -3.33 16.09
CA GLU A 202 -3.10 -2.90 17.50
C GLU A 202 -1.74 -2.46 18.01
N LEU A 203 -0.66 -3.17 17.64
CA LEU A 203 0.68 -2.81 18.07
C LEU A 203 1.20 -1.48 17.48
N THR A 204 0.57 -0.93 16.43
CA THR A 204 0.93 0.42 15.94
C THR A 204 0.25 1.52 16.74
N ARG A 205 -0.60 1.20 17.72
CA ARG A 205 -1.24 2.20 18.58
C ARG A 205 -0.19 3.08 19.26
N PHE A 206 -0.38 4.39 19.11
CA PHE A 206 0.45 5.39 19.74
C PHE A 206 -0.41 6.42 20.49
N PRO A 207 -0.03 6.85 21.71
CA PRO A 207 1.10 6.39 22.52
C PRO A 207 1.03 4.90 22.88
N VAL A 208 2.18 4.24 23.00
CA VAL A 208 2.25 2.81 23.29
C VAL A 208 1.70 2.52 24.70
N PRO A 209 0.67 1.68 24.84
CA PRO A 209 0.14 1.32 26.16
C PRO A 209 1.16 0.58 27.04
N GLN A 210 1.10 0.81 28.36
CA GLN A 210 1.94 0.12 29.35
C GLN A 210 1.19 -1.09 29.94
N ASP A 211 0.79 -2.02 29.08
CA ASP A 211 -0.02 -3.20 29.43
C ASP A 211 0.71 -4.54 29.27
N GLY A 212 1.97 -4.52 28.84
CA GLY A 212 2.78 -5.71 28.57
C GLY A 212 2.51 -6.37 27.22
N ASP A 213 1.29 -6.27 26.69
CA ASP A 213 0.91 -6.82 25.38
C ASP A 213 1.62 -6.11 24.21
N HIS A 214 2.00 -4.84 24.42
CA HIS A 214 2.72 -4.01 23.45
C HIS A 214 4.25 -4.07 23.58
N ASP A 215 4.79 -4.90 24.48
CA ASP A 215 6.24 -5.02 24.69
C ASP A 215 6.94 -5.83 23.57
N ASP A 216 6.19 -6.51 22.71
CA ASP A 216 6.78 -7.26 21.58
C ASP A 216 7.43 -6.34 20.56
N VAL A 217 8.75 -6.40 20.47
CA VAL A 217 9.59 -5.62 19.55
C VAL A 217 10.22 -6.47 18.44
N ALA A 218 10.19 -7.80 18.56
CA ALA A 218 10.92 -8.71 17.67
C ALA A 218 9.99 -9.62 16.85
N GLY A 219 8.78 -9.86 17.35
CA GLY A 219 7.74 -10.55 16.62
C GLY A 219 7.21 -9.72 15.46
N GLU A 220 6.39 -10.36 14.63
CA GLU A 220 5.87 -9.76 13.41
C GLU A 220 5.11 -8.44 13.66
N ALA A 221 4.24 -8.40 14.67
CA ALA A 221 3.48 -7.21 15.04
C ALA A 221 4.41 -6.08 15.54
N GLY A 222 5.42 -6.42 16.35
CA GLY A 222 6.45 -5.48 16.78
C GLY A 222 7.25 -4.89 15.63
N LEU A 223 7.58 -5.72 14.64
CA LEU A 223 8.25 -5.26 13.43
C LEU A 223 7.35 -4.37 12.56
N VAL A 224 6.03 -4.60 12.53
CA VAL A 224 5.07 -3.72 11.82
C VAL A 224 5.07 -2.32 12.46
N ARG A 225 4.98 -2.24 13.80
CA ARG A 225 5.14 -0.98 14.53
C ARG A 225 6.47 -0.30 14.19
N ALA A 226 7.57 -1.03 14.23
CA ALA A 226 8.87 -0.46 13.91
C ALA A 226 8.93 0.03 12.45
N ALA A 227 8.31 -0.67 11.51
CA ALA A 227 8.25 -0.28 10.11
C ALA A 227 7.44 1.01 9.87
N ASP A 228 6.31 1.16 10.57
CA ASP A 228 5.52 2.39 10.57
C ASP A 228 6.35 3.59 11.06
N LEU A 229 6.91 3.48 12.28
CA LEU A 229 7.75 4.51 12.88
C LEU A 229 8.97 4.86 12.02
N ILE A 230 9.71 3.87 11.52
CA ILE A 230 10.88 4.11 10.65
C ILE A 230 10.46 4.72 9.31
N GLY A 231 9.34 4.28 8.73
CA GLY A 231 8.84 4.79 7.46
C GLY A 231 8.45 6.27 7.54
N GLN A 232 7.79 6.68 8.63
CA GLN A 232 7.42 8.06 8.85
C GLN A 232 8.65 8.94 9.15
N LEU A 233 9.48 8.51 10.10
CA LEU A 233 10.56 9.33 10.66
C LEU A 233 11.86 9.29 9.84
N GLY A 234 12.06 8.22 9.07
CA GLY A 234 13.17 8.05 8.14
C GLY A 234 12.94 8.67 6.76
N ASP A 235 11.76 9.26 6.51
CA ASP A 235 11.47 9.93 5.25
C ASP A 235 12.39 11.16 5.06
N PRO A 236 13.15 11.27 3.95
CA PRO A 236 13.94 12.46 3.64
C PRO A 236 13.12 13.77 3.59
N LEU A 237 11.82 13.66 3.29
CA LEU A 237 10.86 14.76 3.24
C LEU A 237 10.06 14.93 4.52
N TYR A 238 10.35 14.16 5.59
CA TYR A 238 9.75 14.35 6.92
C TYR A 238 9.69 15.82 7.38
N PRO A 239 10.75 16.65 7.20
CA PRO A 239 10.71 18.06 7.55
C PRO A 239 9.55 18.85 6.92
N ARG A 240 9.22 18.54 5.66
CA ARG A 240 8.15 19.21 4.92
C ARG A 240 6.76 18.80 5.40
N LYS A 241 6.65 17.61 6.00
CA LYS A 241 5.40 17.06 6.52
C LYS A 241 5.02 17.64 7.89
N LEU A 242 5.95 18.23 8.63
CA LEU A 242 5.70 18.80 9.96
C LEU A 242 4.56 19.82 9.98
N ASN A 243 4.43 20.64 8.93
CA ASN A 243 3.32 21.61 8.84
C ASN A 243 1.95 20.91 8.76
N ALA A 244 1.85 19.86 7.94
CA ALA A 244 0.61 19.10 7.81
C ALA A 244 0.31 18.36 9.13
N LEU A 245 1.32 17.71 9.71
CA LEU A 245 1.19 17.02 10.99
C LEU A 245 0.75 17.95 12.12
N PHE A 246 1.25 19.19 12.16
CA PHE A 246 0.80 20.18 13.13
C PHE A 246 -0.69 20.50 12.99
N HIS A 247 -1.19 20.66 11.76
CA HIS A 247 -2.61 20.89 11.54
C HIS A 247 -3.46 19.70 11.97
N GLU A 248 -2.99 18.47 11.75
CA GLU A 248 -3.64 17.25 12.27
C GLU A 248 -3.67 17.25 13.81
N PHE A 249 -2.58 17.68 14.46
CA PHE A 249 -2.51 17.80 15.92
C PHE A 249 -3.45 18.89 16.44
N VAL A 250 -3.62 20.00 15.72
CA VAL A 250 -4.59 21.05 16.07
C VAL A 250 -6.02 20.52 15.94
N GLU A 251 -6.33 19.82 14.85
CA GLU A 251 -7.67 19.26 14.59
C GLU A 251 -8.07 18.21 15.63
N THR A 252 -7.14 17.34 16.01
CA THR A 252 -7.36 16.30 17.03
C THR A 252 -7.27 16.82 18.47
N GLY A 253 -6.82 18.07 18.65
CA GLY A 253 -6.59 18.69 19.96
C GLY A 253 -5.29 18.27 20.65
N VAL A 254 -4.48 17.41 20.03
CA VAL A 254 -3.17 16.96 20.53
C VAL A 254 -2.20 18.14 20.68
N ALA A 255 -2.21 19.11 19.76
CA ALA A 255 -1.36 20.30 19.85
C ALA A 255 -1.59 21.05 21.18
N ARG A 256 -2.86 21.19 21.58
CA ARG A 256 -3.21 21.83 22.86
C ARG A 256 -2.77 20.99 24.06
N GLN A 257 -2.88 19.67 23.98
CA GLN A 257 -2.45 18.76 25.06
C GLN A 257 -0.94 18.80 25.27
N LEU A 258 -0.17 18.93 24.18
CA LEU A 258 1.29 19.00 24.21
C LEU A 258 1.83 20.44 24.43
N GLY A 259 0.95 21.45 24.37
CA GLY A 259 1.34 22.85 24.48
C GLY A 259 2.12 23.37 23.26
N TYR A 260 1.79 22.88 22.07
CA TYR A 260 2.41 23.31 20.82
C TYR A 260 1.61 24.42 20.15
N ASP A 261 2.27 25.51 19.82
CA ASP A 261 1.68 26.71 19.23
C ASP A 261 1.96 26.82 17.73
N SER A 262 3.00 26.13 17.25
CA SER A 262 3.47 26.18 15.87
C SER A 262 4.06 24.85 15.38
N PRO A 263 4.21 24.66 14.05
CA PRO A 263 4.94 23.52 13.51
C PRO A 263 6.42 23.47 13.93
N ALA A 264 7.01 24.59 14.37
CA ALA A 264 8.37 24.62 14.89
C ALA A 264 8.49 23.88 16.24
N ASP A 265 7.42 23.87 17.04
CA ASP A 265 7.42 23.14 18.32
C ASP A 265 7.53 21.63 18.10
N LEU A 266 6.93 21.10 17.03
CA LEU A 266 7.13 19.69 16.63
C LEU A 266 8.58 19.40 16.27
N ALA A 267 9.23 20.30 15.53
CA ALA A 267 10.63 20.17 15.16
C ALA A 267 11.55 20.19 16.40
N ASP A 268 11.28 21.10 17.34
CA ASP A 268 12.11 21.28 18.53
C ASP A 268 11.98 20.14 19.55
N HIS A 269 10.78 19.56 19.68
CA HIS A 269 10.56 18.42 20.59
C HIS A 269 10.84 17.06 19.94
N TYR A 270 11.06 17.01 18.62
CA TYR A 270 11.29 15.77 17.87
C TYR A 270 12.42 14.89 18.43
N PRO A 271 13.62 15.40 18.80
CA PRO A 271 14.68 14.55 19.34
C PRO A 271 14.27 13.87 20.65
N GLY A 272 13.63 14.61 21.56
CA GLY A 272 13.16 14.06 22.83
C GLY A 272 12.08 13.00 22.63
N PHE A 273 11.15 13.25 21.71
CA PHE A 273 10.15 12.27 21.29
C PHE A 273 10.79 11.00 20.72
N PHE A 274 11.78 11.15 19.81
CA PHE A 274 12.46 10.02 19.20
C PHE A 274 13.16 9.14 20.24
N TRP A 275 14.02 9.73 21.07
CA TRP A 275 14.79 8.96 22.04
C TRP A 275 13.93 8.40 23.18
N GLY A 276 12.90 9.14 23.61
CA GLY A 276 12.07 8.76 24.75
C GLY A 276 10.94 7.77 24.42
N ALA A 277 10.35 7.88 23.22
CA ALA A 277 9.12 7.17 22.88
C ALA A 277 9.20 6.28 21.63
N VAL A 278 10.23 6.45 20.78
CA VAL A 278 10.36 5.72 19.52
C VAL A 278 11.49 4.69 19.57
N GLU A 279 12.71 5.14 19.87
CA GLU A 279 13.94 4.32 19.84
C GLU A 279 13.82 2.97 20.58
N PRO A 280 13.18 2.88 21.77
CA PRO A 280 13.07 1.62 22.50
C PRO A 280 12.41 0.49 21.69
N TYR A 281 11.55 0.84 20.73
CA TYR A 281 10.79 -0.11 19.92
C TYR A 281 11.48 -0.48 18.59
N LEU A 282 12.61 0.14 18.24
CA LEU A 282 13.23 -0.02 16.93
C LEU A 282 14.39 -1.03 16.89
N GLN A 283 15.03 -1.32 18.02
CA GLN A 283 16.31 -2.06 18.07
C GLN A 283 16.35 -3.37 17.26
N PRO A 284 15.36 -4.28 17.35
CA PRO A 284 15.34 -5.49 16.52
C PRO A 284 15.24 -5.18 15.02
N ALA A 285 14.40 -4.22 14.63
CA ALA A 285 14.22 -3.82 13.23
C ALA A 285 15.49 -3.19 12.65
N LEU A 286 16.18 -2.32 13.41
CA LEU A 286 17.45 -1.70 13.00
C LEU A 286 18.53 -2.77 12.74
N ARG A 287 18.58 -3.83 13.57
CA ARG A 287 19.48 -4.97 13.36
C ARG A 287 19.19 -5.71 12.05
N HIS A 288 17.92 -5.83 11.66
CA HIS A 288 17.53 -6.42 10.39
C HIS A 288 17.91 -5.52 9.20
N LEU A 289 17.65 -4.22 9.29
CA LEU A 289 18.00 -3.25 8.25
C LEU A 289 19.52 -3.18 8.02
N GLY A 290 20.32 -3.34 9.06
CA GLY A 290 21.79 -3.39 8.97
C GLY A 290 22.36 -4.52 8.10
N ARG A 291 21.55 -5.44 7.59
CA ARG A 291 21.98 -6.55 6.72
C ARG A 291 22.05 -6.21 5.23
N THR A 292 21.42 -5.11 4.79
CA THR A 292 21.37 -4.71 3.38
C THR A 292 21.93 -3.29 3.20
N LEU A 293 22.31 -2.91 1.98
CA LEU A 293 22.80 -1.55 1.70
C LEU A 293 21.65 -0.55 1.80
N GLU A 294 20.50 -0.91 1.25
CA GLU A 294 19.28 -0.11 1.27
C GLU A 294 18.77 0.08 2.72
N GLY A 295 18.77 -0.98 3.53
CA GLY A 295 18.39 -0.89 4.93
C GLY A 295 19.34 -0.01 5.75
N LYS A 296 20.65 -0.10 5.50
CA LYS A 296 21.63 0.82 6.14
C LYS A 296 21.38 2.29 5.75
N ALA A 297 20.97 2.55 4.51
CA ALA A 297 20.62 3.91 4.09
C ALA A 297 19.39 4.45 4.85
N TRP A 298 18.35 3.63 5.06
CA TRP A 298 17.20 3.99 5.90
C TRP A 298 17.60 4.31 7.34
N VAL A 299 18.44 3.48 7.95
CA VAL A 299 18.95 3.72 9.32
C VAL A 299 19.74 5.03 9.38
N ALA A 300 20.61 5.28 8.40
CA ALA A 300 21.37 6.52 8.33
C ALA A 300 20.46 7.75 8.19
N GLN A 301 19.44 7.68 7.34
CA GLN A 301 18.49 8.78 7.14
C GLN A 301 17.66 9.06 8.39
N LEU A 302 17.18 8.02 9.07
CA LEU A 302 16.44 8.14 10.33
C LEU A 302 17.24 8.92 11.37
N TYR A 303 18.48 8.51 11.64
CA TYR A 303 19.33 9.20 12.60
C TYR A 303 19.79 10.57 12.11
N ALA A 304 19.98 10.76 10.80
CA ALA A 304 20.29 12.08 10.24
C ALA A 304 19.16 13.08 10.50
N ASN A 305 17.90 12.67 10.34
CA ASN A 305 16.75 13.52 10.65
C ASN A 305 16.76 13.95 12.12
N VAL A 306 17.05 13.05 13.06
CA VAL A 306 17.16 13.36 14.50
C VAL A 306 18.32 14.30 14.78
N PHE A 307 19.50 14.00 14.23
CA PHE A 307 20.71 14.78 14.43
C PHE A 307 20.55 16.23 13.95
N VAL A 308 19.94 16.42 12.78
CA VAL A 308 19.67 17.76 12.21
C VAL A 308 18.77 18.57 13.15
N GLU A 309 17.72 17.95 13.71
CA GLU A 309 16.82 18.64 14.65
C GLU A 309 17.50 19.00 15.96
N GLU A 310 18.24 18.06 16.53
CA GLU A 310 18.96 18.21 17.81
C GLU A 310 20.02 19.32 17.73
N HIS A 311 20.71 19.43 16.59
CA HIS A 311 21.76 20.43 16.38
C HIS A 311 21.26 21.71 15.70
N ARG A 312 19.94 21.85 15.52
CA ARG A 312 19.29 23.01 14.87
C ARG A 312 19.96 23.41 13.56
N ARG A 313 20.31 22.42 12.74
CA ARG A 313 20.91 22.66 11.42
C ARG A 313 19.85 23.17 10.46
N ASP A 314 20.26 24.08 9.57
CA ASP A 314 19.36 24.64 8.56
C ASP A 314 18.81 23.53 7.65
N ARG A 315 17.49 23.53 7.44
CA ARG A 315 16.79 22.56 6.60
C ARG A 315 15.46 23.13 6.10
N PRO A 316 14.95 22.66 4.95
CA PRO A 316 13.59 22.97 4.52
C PRO A 316 12.56 22.50 5.56
N GLY A 317 11.59 23.34 5.92
CA GLY A 317 10.58 23.00 6.92
C GLY A 317 10.07 24.24 7.66
N PRO A 318 9.45 24.06 8.83
CA PRO A 318 9.06 25.17 9.69
C PRO A 318 10.27 26.03 10.08
N GLN A 319 10.11 27.35 9.95
CA GLN A 319 11.09 28.33 10.43
C GLN A 319 11.04 28.36 11.97
N ARG A 320 12.20 28.32 12.62
CA ARG A 320 12.32 28.24 14.09
C ARG A 320 12.66 29.57 14.78
N ALA A 321 12.93 30.62 13.99
CA ALA A 321 13.33 31.95 14.43
C ALA A 321 12.64 33.03 13.61
#